data_AF-A0A838P1I8-F1
#
_entry.id   AF-A0A838P1I8-F1
#
_cell.length_a   1.000
_cell.length_b   1.000
_cell.length_c   1.000
_cell.angle_alpha   90.00
_cell.angle_beta   90.00
_cell.angle_gamma   90.00
#
_symmetry.space_group_name_H-M   'P 1'
#
loop_
_entity.id
_entity.type
_entity.pdbx_description
1 polymer ?
#
loop_
_entity_poly.entity_id
_entity_poly.type
_entity_poly.pdbx_seq_one_letter_code
_entity_poly.pdbx_strand_id
1 'polypeptide(L)'
;MPQFWILKTDADSYTFDQLERERRTVWDGVSNALALKHIRSMAQGDGALIYHSGEERAIVGLARVASAPYPDPKRDDPKLAVVEIEVERRLPRPVSLASVKSEPAFADLALVRMPRLSVIPVPEAHWKRLLELGGVQ
;
A
#
# COMPACT_ATOMS: atom_id res chain seq x y z
N MET A 1 12.77 1.78 13.37
CA MET A 1 13.00 1.89 11.91
C MET A 1 11.62 1.97 11.26
N PRO A 2 11.42 2.81 10.23
CA PRO A 2 10.14 2.89 9.54
C PRO A 2 9.79 1.52 8.95
N GLN A 3 8.52 1.15 9.03
CA GLN A 3 7.99 -0.05 8.39
C GLN A 3 7.56 0.26 6.96
N PHE A 4 7.37 -0.80 6.17
CA PHE A 4 7.03 -0.69 4.76
C PHE A 4 5.78 -1.48 4.43
N TRP A 5 4.93 -0.90 3.58
CA TRP A 5 3.60 -1.42 3.29
C TRP A 5 3.33 -1.43 1.79
N ILE A 6 2.49 -2.37 1.33
CA ILE A 6 1.76 -2.25 0.08
C ILE A 6 0.29 -2.02 0.43
N LEU A 7 -0.28 -0.98 -0.15
CA LEU A 7 -1.69 -0.62 -0.01
C LEU A 7 -2.38 -0.83 -1.35
N LYS A 8 -3.33 -1.76 -1.39
CA LYS A 8 -4.09 -2.07 -2.60
C LYS A 8 -5.33 -1.18 -2.71
N THR A 9 -5.55 -0.67 -3.91
CA THR A 9 -6.78 0.03 -4.31
C THR A 9 -7.15 -0.38 -5.74
N ASP A 10 -8.40 -0.20 -6.13
CA ASP A 10 -8.86 -0.39 -7.52
C ASP A 10 -9.37 0.93 -8.11
N ALA A 11 -9.57 0.93 -9.43
CA ALA A 11 -9.98 2.11 -10.18
C ALA A 11 -11.39 2.59 -9.83
N ASP A 12 -12.24 1.71 -9.30
CA ASP A 12 -13.61 2.03 -8.92
C ASP A 12 -13.67 2.67 -7.51
N SER A 13 -12.67 2.40 -6.67
CA SER A 13 -12.59 2.90 -5.29
C SER A 13 -11.79 4.20 -5.18
N TYR A 14 -10.49 4.17 -5.51
CA TYR A 14 -9.60 5.32 -5.35
C TYR A 14 -8.33 5.15 -6.19
N THR A 15 -7.98 6.12 -7.04
CA THR A 15 -6.81 5.99 -7.94
C THR A 15 -5.58 6.72 -7.41
N PHE A 16 -4.39 6.28 -7.82
CA PHE A 16 -3.17 7.04 -7.50
C PHE A 16 -3.18 8.45 -8.12
N ASP A 17 -3.85 8.67 -9.26
CA ASP A 17 -4.03 10.02 -9.82
C ASP A 17 -4.85 10.94 -8.90
N GLN A 18 -5.84 10.39 -8.19
CA GLN A 18 -6.59 11.13 -7.17
C GLN A 18 -5.68 11.50 -6.01
N LEU A 19 -4.87 10.54 -5.52
CA LEU A 19 -3.90 10.80 -4.46
C LEU A 19 -2.88 11.88 -4.83
N GLU A 20 -2.40 11.90 -6.08
CA GLU A 20 -1.50 12.95 -6.56
C GLU A 20 -2.13 14.34 -6.53
N ARG A 21 -3.42 14.44 -6.89
CA ARG A 21 -4.17 15.71 -6.87
C ARG A 21 -4.50 16.16 -5.44
N GLU A 22 -4.96 15.24 -4.60
CA GLU A 22 -5.39 15.51 -3.23
C GLU A 22 -4.21 15.68 -2.27
N ARG A 23 -3.04 15.15 -2.62
CA ARG A 23 -1.78 15.13 -1.85
C ARG A 23 -1.83 14.31 -0.57
N ARG A 24 -3.00 14.18 0.05
CA ARG A 24 -3.26 13.48 1.30
C ARG A 24 -4.66 12.91 1.30
N THR A 25 -4.84 11.71 1.84
CA THR A 25 -6.16 11.08 1.99
C THR A 25 -6.23 10.18 3.21
N VAL A 26 -7.45 9.85 3.65
CA VAL A 26 -7.70 8.80 4.64
C VAL A 26 -7.74 7.47 3.91
N TRP A 27 -6.89 6.53 4.32
CA TRP A 27 -6.88 5.17 3.78
C TRP A 27 -7.99 4.33 4.45
N ASP A 28 -9.21 4.49 3.95
CA ASP A 28 -10.43 3.84 4.45
C ASP A 28 -10.83 2.61 3.61
N GLY A 29 -12.06 2.11 3.81
CA GLY A 29 -12.62 0.98 3.02
C GLY A 29 -12.07 -0.41 3.38
N VAL A 30 -11.13 -0.51 4.32
CA VAL A 30 -10.53 -1.78 4.74
C VAL A 30 -11.37 -2.47 5.81
N SER A 31 -11.85 -3.68 5.51
CA SER A 31 -12.66 -4.50 6.42
C SER A 31 -12.03 -5.84 6.81
N ASN A 32 -10.97 -6.27 6.11
CA ASN A 32 -10.29 -7.53 6.42
C ASN A 32 -9.57 -7.44 7.77
N ALA A 33 -9.84 -8.38 8.69
CA ALA A 33 -9.30 -8.33 10.06
C ALA A 33 -7.76 -8.30 10.13
N LEU A 34 -7.07 -9.03 9.25
CA LEU A 34 -5.61 -9.00 9.20
C LEU A 34 -5.10 -7.66 8.63
N ALA A 35 -5.74 -7.13 7.59
CA ALA A 35 -5.42 -5.82 7.05
C ALA A 35 -5.63 -4.70 8.09
N LEU A 36 -6.72 -4.77 8.86
CA LEU A 36 -6.99 -3.85 9.97
C LEU A 36 -5.91 -3.96 11.07
N LYS A 37 -5.46 -5.18 11.37
CA LYS A 37 -4.31 -5.38 12.28
C LYS A 37 -3.04 -4.71 11.74
N HIS A 38 -2.78 -4.81 10.44
CA HIS A 38 -1.65 -4.13 9.80
C HIS A 38 -1.77 -2.60 9.88
N ILE A 39 -2.94 -2.03 9.57
CA ILE A 39 -3.20 -0.59 9.72
C ILE A 39 -2.92 -0.15 11.16
N ARG A 40 -3.41 -0.89 12.17
CA ARG A 40 -3.17 -0.59 13.58
C ARG A 40 -1.69 -0.65 14.00
N SER A 41 -0.84 -1.30 13.21
CA SER A 41 0.61 -1.36 13.46
C SER A 41 1.42 -0.32 12.68
N MET A 42 0.78 0.49 11.84
CA MET A 42 1.45 1.58 11.13
C MET A 42 1.83 2.71 12.07
N ALA A 43 2.91 3.41 11.72
CA ALA A 43 3.32 4.65 12.35
C ALA A 43 3.51 5.77 11.33
N GLN A 44 3.39 7.01 11.77
CA GLN A 44 3.71 8.16 10.93
C GLN A 44 5.16 8.07 10.44
N GLY A 45 5.36 8.26 9.13
CA GLY A 45 6.65 8.13 8.46
C GLY A 45 6.93 6.74 7.86
N ASP A 46 6.06 5.76 8.07
CA ASP A 46 6.16 4.47 7.38
C ASP A 46 5.99 4.65 5.86
N GLY A 47 6.74 3.88 5.07
CA GLY A 47 6.65 3.91 3.61
C GLY A 47 5.51 3.05 3.08
N ALA A 48 4.80 3.53 2.06
CA ALA A 48 3.69 2.81 1.43
C ALA A 48 3.81 2.80 -0.11
N LEU A 49 3.81 1.60 -0.69
CA LEU A 49 3.67 1.40 -2.13
C LEU A 49 2.19 1.27 -2.48
N ILE A 50 1.71 2.07 -3.42
CA ILE A 50 0.32 2.03 -3.88
C ILE A 50 0.20 1.03 -5.03
N TYR A 51 -0.64 0.02 -4.85
CA TYR A 51 -0.87 -1.07 -5.80
C TYR A 51 -2.29 -1.00 -6.37
N HIS A 52 -2.42 -0.97 -7.69
CA HIS A 52 -3.70 -1.06 -8.37
C HIS A 52 -4.11 -2.54 -8.58
N SER A 53 -5.23 -2.98 -7.98
CA SER A 53 -5.67 -4.39 -7.98
C SER A 53 -6.62 -4.83 -9.10
N GLY A 54 -6.99 -3.93 -10.02
CA GLY A 54 -7.90 -4.19 -11.14
C GLY A 54 -7.24 -4.78 -12.39
N GLU A 55 -7.37 -4.10 -13.52
CA GLU A 55 -6.78 -4.51 -14.81
C GLU A 55 -5.26 -4.32 -14.84
N GLU A 56 -4.76 -3.19 -14.30
CA GLU A 56 -3.34 -2.83 -14.35
C GLU A 56 -2.45 -3.79 -13.54
N ARG A 57 -2.91 -4.22 -12.35
CA ARG A 57 -2.21 -5.14 -11.44
C ARG A 57 -0.75 -4.76 -11.23
N ALA A 58 -0.49 -3.54 -10.80
CA ALA A 58 0.86 -3.03 -10.64
C ALA A 58 1.00 -2.11 -9.43
N ILE A 59 2.22 -2.03 -8.91
CA ILE A 59 2.63 -0.94 -8.02
C ILE A 59 2.92 0.28 -8.89
N VAL A 60 2.25 1.39 -8.61
CA VAL A 60 2.26 2.58 -9.47
C VAL A 60 2.92 3.79 -8.83
N GLY A 61 3.01 3.81 -7.50
CA GLY A 61 3.42 5.00 -6.77
C GLY A 61 3.88 4.73 -5.35
N LEU A 62 4.50 5.76 -4.78
CA LEU A 62 5.01 5.82 -3.43
C LEU A 62 4.24 6.88 -2.64
N ALA A 63 3.91 6.52 -1.41
CA ALA A 63 3.27 7.34 -0.41
C ALA A 63 3.94 7.11 0.96
N ARG A 64 3.56 7.92 1.94
CA ARG A 64 3.97 7.77 3.34
C ARG A 64 2.78 7.83 4.26
N VAL A 65 2.83 7.11 5.37
CA VAL A 65 1.84 7.23 6.44
C VAL A 65 2.01 8.58 7.13
N ALA A 66 0.93 9.35 7.20
CA ALA A 66 0.92 10.75 7.66
C ALA A 66 0.25 10.94 9.03
N SER A 67 -0.31 9.87 9.62
CA SER A 67 -0.91 9.89 10.95
C SER A 67 -0.63 8.58 11.71
N ALA A 68 -0.83 8.61 13.04
CA ALA A 68 -1.06 7.37 13.78
C ALA A 68 -2.41 6.74 13.38
N PRO A 69 -2.64 5.44 13.61
CA PRO A 69 -3.92 4.80 13.33
C PRO A 69 -5.02 5.31 14.25
N TYR A 70 -6.23 5.50 13.72
CA TYR A 70 -7.40 5.97 14.46
C TYR A 70 -8.69 5.30 13.97
N PRO A 71 -9.80 5.35 14.73
CA PRO A 71 -11.09 4.82 14.28
C PRO A 71 -11.58 5.50 13.00
N ASP A 72 -12.26 4.78 12.12
CA ASP A 72 -12.81 5.34 10.88
C ASP A 72 -13.88 6.40 11.18
N PRO A 73 -13.68 7.69 10.83
CA PRO A 73 -14.64 8.74 11.15
C PRO A 73 -15.94 8.64 10.34
N LYS A 74 -15.96 7.88 9.24
CA LYS A 74 -17.14 7.67 8.40
C LYS A 74 -18.04 6.53 8.90
N ARG A 75 -17.59 5.77 9.90
CA ARG A 75 -18.28 4.56 10.37
C ARG A 75 -18.26 4.50 11.90
N ASP A 76 -19.42 4.28 12.48
CA ASP A 76 -19.53 4.01 13.92
C ASP A 76 -19.21 2.53 14.23
N ASP A 77 -18.01 2.09 13.88
CA ASP A 77 -17.49 0.76 14.23
C ASP A 77 -16.05 0.87 14.77
N PRO A 78 -15.84 0.68 16.09
CA PRO A 78 -14.52 0.79 16.71
C PRO A 78 -13.51 -0.27 16.23
N LYS A 79 -13.98 -1.34 15.56
CA LYS A 79 -13.12 -2.35 14.96
C LYS A 79 -12.44 -1.87 13.69
N LEU A 80 -13.01 -0.89 13.00
CA LEU A 80 -12.37 -0.26 11.86
C LEU A 80 -11.23 0.64 12.33
N ALA A 81 -10.19 0.71 11.53
CA ALA A 81 -9.05 1.56 11.75
C ALA A 81 -8.59 2.09 10.40
N VAL A 82 -8.22 3.36 10.39
CA VAL A 82 -7.69 4.07 9.25
C VAL A 82 -6.39 4.77 9.64
N VAL A 83 -5.64 5.15 8.63
CA VAL A 83 -4.52 6.10 8.73
C VAL A 83 -4.68 7.12 7.61
N GLU A 84 -4.06 8.28 7.77
CA GLU A 84 -3.86 9.17 6.64
C GLU A 84 -2.58 8.80 5.91
N ILE A 85 -2.59 8.91 4.59
CA ILE A 85 -1.40 8.77 3.75
C ILE A 85 -1.19 10.04 2.93
N GLU A 86 0.07 10.35 2.64
CA GLU A 86 0.48 11.45 1.77
C GLU A 86 1.23 10.92 0.56
N VAL A 87 0.95 11.51 -0.60
CA VAL A 87 1.68 11.18 -1.83
C VAL A 87 3.15 11.58 -1.70
N GLU A 88 4.05 10.71 -2.11
CA GLU A 88 5.46 11.08 -2.30
C GLU A 88 5.76 11.30 -3.77
N ARG A 89 5.65 10.25 -4.59
CA ARG A 89 5.92 10.31 -6.04
C ARG A 89 5.33 9.12 -6.78
N ARG A 90 5.02 9.32 -8.06
CA ARG A 90 4.79 8.21 -9.00
C ARG A 90 6.07 7.44 -9.24
N LEU A 91 5.96 6.12 -9.42
CA LEU A 91 7.10 5.33 -9.86
C LEU A 91 7.40 5.63 -11.34
N PRO A 92 8.67 5.87 -11.70
CA PRO A 92 9.08 6.00 -13.11
C PRO A 92 8.64 4.82 -13.98
N ARG A 93 8.62 3.63 -13.40
CA ARG A 93 8.13 2.40 -14.03
C ARG A 93 7.16 1.68 -13.11
N PRO A 94 5.92 1.41 -13.54
CA PRO A 94 5.02 0.55 -12.78
C PRO A 94 5.60 -0.87 -12.61
N VAL A 95 5.52 -1.42 -11.40
CA VAL A 95 5.99 -2.79 -11.11
C VAL A 95 4.80 -3.73 -11.15
N SER A 96 4.64 -4.44 -12.27
CA SER A 96 3.51 -5.35 -12.47
C SER A 96 3.58 -6.57 -11.56
N LEU A 97 2.42 -7.13 -11.20
CA LEU A 97 2.32 -8.38 -10.46
C LEU A 97 3.00 -9.53 -11.21
N ALA A 98 2.98 -9.51 -12.54
CA ALA A 98 3.71 -10.47 -13.36
C ALA A 98 5.23 -10.37 -13.11
N SER A 99 5.78 -9.16 -13.09
CA SER A 99 7.20 -8.92 -12.77
C SER A 99 7.53 -9.35 -11.34
N VAL A 100 6.65 -9.08 -10.37
CA VAL A 100 6.84 -9.55 -8.98
C VAL A 100 6.86 -11.07 -8.92
N LYS A 101 5.94 -11.74 -9.62
CA LYS A 101 5.85 -13.21 -9.63
C LYS A 101 7.00 -13.90 -10.38
N SER A 102 7.65 -13.23 -11.33
CA SER A 102 8.78 -13.81 -12.05
C SER A 102 10.09 -13.76 -11.25
N GLU A 103 10.18 -12.99 -10.17
CA GLU A 103 11.34 -12.98 -9.30
C GLU A 103 11.17 -13.96 -8.12
N PRO A 104 12.02 -15.00 -8.02
CA PRO A 104 11.96 -15.97 -6.91
C PRO A 104 12.11 -15.32 -5.53
N ALA A 105 12.77 -14.16 -5.47
CA ALA A 105 12.94 -13.39 -4.24
C ALA A 105 11.61 -12.95 -3.62
N PHE A 106 10.52 -12.81 -4.39
CA PHE A 106 9.22 -12.41 -3.86
C PHE A 106 8.26 -13.59 -3.64
N ALA A 107 8.72 -14.83 -3.74
CA ALA A 107 7.85 -16.02 -3.63
C ALA A 107 7.11 -16.08 -2.29
N ASP A 108 7.70 -15.54 -1.22
CA ASP A 108 7.12 -15.49 0.12
C ASP A 108 6.36 -14.19 0.43
N LEU A 109 6.46 -13.16 -0.42
CA LEU A 109 5.78 -11.88 -0.23
C LEU A 109 4.26 -12.08 -0.21
N ALA A 110 3.59 -11.50 0.79
CA ALA A 110 2.15 -11.67 0.95
C ALA A 110 1.32 -11.11 -0.22
N LEU A 111 1.89 -10.21 -1.04
CA LEU A 111 1.30 -9.80 -2.32
C LEU A 111 1.07 -11.01 -3.25
N VAL A 112 1.99 -11.97 -3.27
CA VAL A 112 1.95 -13.20 -4.08
C VAL A 112 1.12 -14.27 -3.37
N ARG A 113 1.38 -14.49 -2.06
CA ARG A 113 0.77 -15.59 -1.29
C ARG A 113 -0.67 -15.35 -0.86
N MET A 114 -1.06 -14.09 -0.67
CA MET A 114 -2.35 -13.69 -0.12
C MET A 114 -3.03 -12.65 -1.03
N PRO A 115 -3.53 -13.05 -2.21
CA PRO A 115 -4.01 -12.10 -3.23
C PRO A 115 -5.16 -11.19 -2.74
N ARG A 116 -5.98 -11.68 -1.80
CA ARG A 116 -7.11 -10.95 -1.21
C ARG A 116 -6.72 -9.99 -0.07
N LEU A 117 -5.48 -10.01 0.42
CA LEU A 117 -5.04 -9.10 1.47
C LEU A 117 -4.72 -7.73 0.85
N SER A 118 -5.36 -6.67 1.34
CA SER A 118 -5.26 -5.30 0.80
C SER A 118 -4.19 -4.44 1.45
N VAL A 119 -3.82 -4.73 2.70
CA VAL A 119 -2.73 -4.05 3.43
C VAL A 119 -1.69 -5.10 3.76
N ILE A 120 -0.52 -4.97 3.14
CA ILE A 120 0.52 -6.00 3.14
C ILE A 120 1.80 -5.43 3.76
N PRO A 121 2.37 -6.06 4.80
CA PRO A 121 3.71 -5.71 5.26
C PRO A 121 4.75 -6.12 4.23
N VAL A 122 5.77 -5.29 4.06
CA VAL A 122 6.87 -5.50 3.12
C VAL A 122 8.17 -5.55 3.89
N PRO A 123 8.91 -6.68 3.89
CA PRO A 123 10.26 -6.72 4.41
C PRO A 123 11.16 -5.69 3.72
N GLU A 124 12.10 -5.09 4.44
CA GLU A 124 12.99 -4.05 3.90
C GLU A 124 13.74 -4.49 2.62
N ALA A 125 14.17 -5.76 2.56
CA ALA A 125 14.82 -6.31 1.37
C ALA A 125 13.88 -6.29 0.14
N HIS A 126 12.61 -6.66 0.33
CA HIS A 126 11.61 -6.61 -0.73
C HIS A 126 11.27 -5.18 -1.12
N TRP A 127 11.17 -4.28 -0.14
CA TRP A 127 10.93 -2.86 -0.39
C TRP A 127 11.98 -2.25 -1.31
N LYS A 128 13.27 -2.42 -0.98
CA LYS A 128 14.39 -1.93 -1.80
C LYS A 128 14.32 -2.49 -3.22
N ARG A 129 14.10 -3.80 -3.35
CA ARG A 129 14.00 -4.45 -4.65
C ARG A 129 12.82 -3.95 -5.50
N LEU A 130 11.66 -3.72 -4.88
CA LEU A 130 10.49 -3.16 -5.56
C LEU A 130 10.74 -1.72 -6.03
N LEU A 131 11.46 -0.90 -5.24
CA LEU A 131 11.85 0.44 -5.64
C LEU A 131 12.82 0.41 -6.83
N GLU A 132 13.83 -0.46 -6.82
CA GLU A 132 14.77 -0.64 -7.94
C GLU A 132 14.02 -1.02 -9.23
N LEU A 133 13.09 -1.98 -9.15
CA LEU A 133 12.23 -2.36 -10.28
C LEU A 133 11.36 -1.21 -10.76
N GLY A 134 10.93 -0.36 -9.82
CA GLY A 134 10.19 0.85 -10.08
C GLY A 134 11.00 1.99 -10.70
N GLY A 135 12.32 1.82 -10.86
CA GLY A 135 13.23 2.84 -11.37
C GLY A 135 13.59 3.92 -10.35
N VAL A 136 13.46 3.60 -9.06
CA VAL A 136 13.87 4.47 -7.95
C VAL A 136 15.20 3.95 -7.42
N GLN A 137 16.24 4.78 -7.50
CA GLN A 137 17.57 4.53 -6.93
C GLN A 137 17.74 5.27 -5.60
#